data_AF-A0A7K2WJ55-F1
#
_entry.id   AF-A0A7K2WJ55-F1
#
_cell.length_a   1.000
_cell.length_b   1.000
_cell.length_c   1.000
_cell.angle_alpha   90.00
_cell.angle_beta   90.00
_cell.angle_gamma   90.00
#
_symmetry.space_group_name_H-M   'P 1'
#
loop_
_entity.id
_entity.type
_entity.pdbx_description
1 polymer ?
#
loop_
_entity_poly.entity_id
_entity_poly.type
_entity_poly.pdbx_seq_one_letter_code
_entity_poly.pdbx_strand_id
1 'polypeptide(L)' 'MEITISLVVLLAVVVVLLLRFKAVGAGAAVVVALFGFYLAGTDAADTVNQLVTDFTHAVPGIGR' A
#
# COMPACT_ATOMS: atom_id res chain seq x y z
N MET A 1 8.52 -24.12 9.87
CA MET A 1 7.66 -22.93 9.82
C MET A 1 8.20 -22.06 8.70
N GLU A 2 7.61 -22.17 7.52
CA GLU A 2 8.02 -21.38 6.35
C GLU A 2 7.38 -20.00 6.50
N ILE A 3 8.20 -18.97 6.69
CA ILE A 3 7.70 -17.60 6.69
C ILE A 3 7.34 -17.30 5.24
N THR A 4 6.07 -17.49 4.87
CA THR A 4 5.54 -17.09 3.57
C THR A 4 5.58 -15.56 3.53
N ILE A 5 6.70 -15.00 3.07
CA ILE A 5 6.81 -13.57 2.82
C ILE A 5 5.94 -13.28 1.59
N SER A 6 4.82 -12.59 1.81
CA SER A 6 3.96 -12.16 0.72
C SER A 6 4.73 -11.25 -0.24
N LEU A 7 4.61 -11.49 -1.54
CA LEU A 7 5.23 -10.68 -2.60
C LEU A 7 4.85 -9.19 -2.47
N VAL A 8 3.66 -8.90 -1.93
CA VAL A 8 3.21 -7.54 -1.54
C VAL A 8 4.25 -6.84 -0.66
N VAL A 9 4.71 -7.51 0.40
CA VAL A 9 5.65 -6.91 1.38
C VAL A 9 6.98 -6.62 0.70
N LEU A 10 7.43 -7.50 -0.19
CA LEU A 10 8.64 -7.31 -0.98
C LEU A 10 8.51 -6.11 -1.92
N LEU A 11 7.39 -5.95 -2.63
CA LEU A 11 7.11 -4.76 -3.44
C LEU A 11 6.99 -3.49 -2.59
N ALA A 12 6.38 -3.54 -1.41
CA ALA A 12 6.27 -2.40 -0.51
C ALA A 12 7.66 -1.88 -0.11
N VAL A 13 8.60 -2.78 0.21
CA VAL A 13 9.98 -2.44 0.52
C VAL A 13 10.66 -1.76 -0.68
N VAL A 14 10.45 -2.26 -1.90
CA VAL A 14 10.99 -1.63 -3.12
C VAL A 14 10.43 -0.23 -3.32
N VAL A 15 9.12 -0.03 -3.14
CA VAL A 15 8.47 1.29 -3.23
C VAL A 15 9.06 2.26 -2.20
N VAL A 16 9.21 1.83 -0.94
CA VAL A 16 9.79 2.65 0.14
C VAL A 16 11.25 3.00 -0.17
N LEU A 17 12.04 2.07 -0.71
CA LEU A 17 13.41 2.35 -1.17
C LEU A 17 13.39 3.40 -2.29
N LEU A 18 12.55 3.24 -3.32
CA LEU A 18 12.47 4.18 -4.45
C LEU A 18 12.08 5.60 -4.01
N LEU A 19 11.13 5.71 -3.06
CA LEU A 19 10.75 6.97 -2.44
C LEU A 19 11.93 7.59 -1.65
N ARG A 20 12.66 6.77 -0.90
CA ARG A 20 13.82 7.21 -0.11
C ARG A 20 14.98 7.71 -0.98
N PHE A 21 15.18 7.12 -2.15
CA PHE A 21 16.20 7.59 -3.10
C PHE A 21 15.77 8.83 -3.89
N LYS A 22 14.56 9.38 -3.65
CA LYS A 22 13.98 10.52 -4.39
C LYS A 22 13.97 10.26 -5.90
N ALA A 23 13.97 8.99 -6.30
CA ALA A 23 13.79 8.52 -7.67
C ALA A 23 12.28 8.46 -7.97
N VAL A 24 11.57 9.58 -7.77
CA VAL A 24 10.16 9.73 -8.15
C VAL A 24 10.10 9.98 -9.65
N GLY A 25 10.64 9.03 -10.41
CA GLY A 25 10.54 8.97 -11.87
C GLY A 25 9.42 8.03 -12.31
N ALA A 26 9.20 7.95 -13.62
CA ALA A 26 8.17 7.09 -14.22
C ALA A 26 8.24 5.62 -13.76
N GLY A 27 9.45 5.10 -13.47
CA GLY A 27 9.62 3.74 -12.95
C GLY A 27 9.00 3.52 -11.57
N ALA A 28 9.07 4.51 -10.66
CA ALA A 28 8.46 4.40 -9.34
C ALA A 28 6.92 4.39 -9.42
N ALA A 29 6.34 5.18 -10.34
CA ALA A 29 4.90 5.17 -10.57
C ALA A 29 4.40 3.79 -11.04
N VAL A 30 5.13 3.13 -11.93
CA VAL A 30 4.80 1.77 -12.40
C VAL A 30 4.88 0.75 -11.25
N VAL A 31 5.92 0.80 -10.43
CA VAL A 31 6.08 -0.11 -9.29
C VAL A 31 4.97 0.09 -8.25
N VAL A 32 4.59 1.34 -7.97
CA VAL A 32 3.48 1.67 -7.06
C VAL A 32 2.14 1.19 -7.61
N ALA A 33 1.89 1.36 -8.91
CA ALA A 33 0.65 0.88 -9.53
C ALA A 33 0.55 -0.65 -9.49
N LEU A 34 1.64 -1.36 -9.80
CA LEU A 34 1.69 -2.82 -9.70
C LEU A 34 1.56 -3.30 -8.26
N PHE A 35 2.17 -2.61 -7.30
CA PHE A 35 2.01 -2.88 -5.88
C PHE A 35 0.54 -2.74 -5.46
N GLY A 36 -0.14 -1.65 -5.83
CA GLY A 36 -1.55 -1.45 -5.52
C GLY A 36 -2.46 -2.52 -6.14
N PHE A 37 -2.19 -2.91 -7.39
CA PHE A 37 -2.96 -3.96 -8.07
C PHE A 37 -2.76 -5.34 -7.43
N TYR A 38 -1.54 -5.64 -6.99
CA TYR A 38 -1.23 -6.90 -6.30
C TYR A 38 -1.79 -6.91 -4.86
N LEU A 39 -1.71 -5.78 -4.15
CA LEU A 39 -2.28 -5.60 -2.82
C LEU A 39 -3.80 -5.80 -2.82
N ALA A 40 -4.50 -5.31 -3.85
CA ALA A 40 -5.95 -5.49 -4.02
C ALA A 40 -6.36 -6.96 -4.20
N GLY A 41 -5.48 -7.80 -4.74
CA GLY A 41 -5.70 -9.24 -4.90
C GLY A 41 -5.29 -10.09 -3.70
N THR A 42 -4.82 -9.47 -2.61
CA THR A 42 -4.36 -10.17 -1.40
C THR A 42 -5.38 -9.99 -0.27
N ASP A 43 -5.39 -10.86 0.73
CA ASP A 43 -6.25 -10.75 1.93
C ASP A 43 -6.08 -9.42 2.70
N ALA A 44 -4.98 -8.70 2.45
CA ALA A 44 -4.74 -7.36 2.98
C ALA A 44 -5.68 -6.28 2.41
N ALA A 45 -6.36 -6.54 1.28
CA ALA A 45 -7.29 -5.60 0.67
C ALA A 45 -8.45 -5.24 1.60
N ASP A 46 -9.02 -6.23 2.29
CA ASP A 46 -10.09 -6.02 3.28
C ASP A 46 -9.62 -5.14 4.44
N THR A 47 -8.41 -5.39 4.96
CA THR A 47 -7.82 -4.58 6.04
C THR A 47 -7.59 -3.14 5.58
N VAL A 48 -7.08 -2.92 4.37
CA VAL A 48 -6.86 -1.58 3.82
C VAL A 48 -8.19 -0.85 3.61
N ASN A 49 -9.19 -1.52 3.05
CA ASN A 49 -10.52 -0.94 2.85
C ASN A 49 -11.21 -0.58 4.17
N GLN A 50 -11.07 -1.43 5.19
CA GLN A 50 -11.55 -1.14 6.55
C GLN A 50 -10.86 0.10 7.12
N LEU A 51 -9.53 0.17 7.06
CA LEU A 51 -8.80 1.35 7.54
C LEU A 51 -9.25 2.63 6.82
N VAL A 52 -9.37 2.60 5.49
CA VAL A 52 -9.85 3.76 4.71
C VAL A 52 -11.28 4.14 5.09
N THR A 53 -12.14 3.15 5.30
CA THR A 53 -13.53 3.36 5.74
C THR A 53 -13.56 3.99 7.14
N ASP A 54 -12.74 3.49 8.07
CA ASP A 54 -12.62 4.00 9.44
C ASP A 54 -12.09 5.43 9.46
N PHE A 55 -11.07 5.75 8.66
CA PHE A 55 -10.58 7.13 8.48
C PHE A 55 -11.67 8.02 7.89
N THR A 56 -12.38 7.55 6.86
CA THR A 56 -13.48 8.29 6.24
C THR A 56 -14.65 8.47 7.19
N HIS A 57 -14.86 7.58 8.15
CA HIS A 57 -15.84 7.73 9.23
C HIS A 57 -15.36 8.66 10.35
N ALA A 58 -14.04 8.70 10.63
CA ALA A 58 -13.45 9.60 11.60
C ALA A 58 -13.39 11.06 11.10
N VAL A 59 -13.22 11.28 9.80
CA VAL A 59 -13.11 12.62 9.17
C VAL A 59 -14.38 13.49 9.32
N PRO A 60 -15.62 12.97 9.21
CA PRO A 60 -16.83 13.70 9.54
C PRO A 60 -16.92 14.14 11.02
N GLY A 61 -16.22 13.44 11.92
CA GLY A 61 -16.19 13.75 13.35
C GLY A 61 -15.20 14.84 13.75
N ILE A 62 -14.23 15.18 12.89
CA ILE A 62 -13.24 16.27 13.14
C ILE A 62 -13.66 17.62 12.56
N GLY A 63 -14.77 17.66 11.79
CA GLY A 63 -15.23 18.83 11.04
C GLY A 63 -16.48 19.53 11.56
N ARG A 64 -16.98 19.19 12.76
CA ARG A 64 -18.10 19.88 13.41
C ARG A 64 -17.81 20.13 14.88
#